data_AF-A0A8C4X9K1-F1
#
_entry.id   AF-A0A8C4X9K1-F1
#
_cell.length_a   1.000
_cell.length_b   1.000
_cell.length_c   1.000
_cell.angle_alpha   90.00
_cell.angle_beta   90.00
_cell.angle_gamma   90.00
#
_symmetry.space_group_name_H-M   'P 1'
#
loop_
_entity.id
_entity.type
_entity.pdbx_description
1 polymer ?
#
loop_
_entity_poly.entity_id
_entity_poly.type
_entity_poly.pdbx_seq_one_letter_code
_entity_poly.pdbx_strand_id
1 'polypeptide(L)'
;MSSCFVPNGASLEDCHSNLFDLADLTGIKWRRFVWQGPTSAPILFPVTDEDPILCSFSRCLKADVLSVWRRHQTPGRRELWLFWWGEDPNFSELIHPELAGEEDGMWETGLSYECRTLLFKAIHNLLERCLMNRSFVRIGKWFVKPYEKDEKPINKSEHLSCAFTFFLHGESHVCTCVEINQHQPVYHVTEEHLTLAQQSNSPFQGE
;
A
#
# COMPACT_ATOMS: atom_id res chain seq x y z
N MET A 1 7.17 31.67 -49.26
CA MET A 1 8.25 31.26 -48.34
C MET A 1 7.63 30.39 -47.28
N SER A 2 7.61 29.07 -47.51
CA SER A 2 7.05 28.10 -46.58
C SER A 2 8.09 27.83 -45.50
N SER A 3 7.75 28.14 -44.24
CA SER A 3 8.60 27.81 -43.09
C SER A 3 8.66 26.30 -42.94
N CYS A 4 9.80 25.70 -43.29
CA CYS A 4 10.12 24.33 -42.92
C CYS A 4 10.20 24.27 -41.39
N PHE A 5 9.20 23.67 -40.74
CA PHE A 5 9.34 23.21 -39.37
C PHE A 5 10.41 22.12 -39.36
N VAL A 6 11.63 22.49 -38.97
CA VAL A 6 12.66 21.53 -38.61
C VAL A 6 12.32 21.09 -37.18
N PRO A 7 11.85 19.84 -36.95
CA PRO A 7 11.72 19.35 -35.59
C PRO A 7 13.11 19.38 -34.97
N ASN A 8 13.21 20.07 -33.84
CA ASN A 8 14.42 20.29 -33.04
C ASN A 8 15.00 19.00 -32.41
N GLY A 9 14.67 17.82 -32.95
CA GLY A 9 15.10 16.52 -32.40
C GLY A 9 14.58 16.24 -31.00
N ALA A 10 13.70 17.07 -30.46
CA ALA A 10 13.14 16.98 -29.10
C ALA A 10 11.86 16.14 -29.07
N SER A 11 11.85 14.99 -29.76
CA SER A 11 10.74 14.05 -29.62
C SER A 11 10.75 13.51 -28.19
N LEU A 12 9.61 13.59 -27.51
CA LEU A 12 9.42 13.03 -26.17
C LEU A 12 8.94 11.57 -26.23
N GLU A 13 8.79 11.01 -27.43
CA GLU A 13 8.26 9.65 -27.65
C GLU A 13 9.15 8.57 -27.01
N ASP A 14 10.45 8.82 -26.87
CA ASP A 14 11.43 7.92 -26.24
C ASP A 14 11.88 8.39 -24.85
N CYS A 15 11.20 9.39 -24.26
CA CYS A 15 11.56 9.88 -22.93
C CYS A 15 11.01 8.96 -21.84
N HIS A 16 11.90 8.36 -21.05
CA HIS A 16 11.52 7.60 -19.88
C HIS A 16 11.19 8.54 -18.70
N SER A 17 10.04 8.31 -18.09
CA SER A 17 9.63 8.95 -16.85
C SER A 17 9.55 7.91 -15.73
N ASN A 18 9.59 8.37 -14.49
CA ASN A 18 9.29 7.54 -13.34
C ASN A 18 7.78 7.53 -12.99
N LEU A 19 6.95 8.01 -13.91
CA LEU A 19 5.50 8.01 -13.84
C LEU A 19 4.91 6.81 -14.58
N PHE A 20 4.02 6.08 -13.91
CA PHE A 20 3.34 4.91 -14.44
C PHE A 20 1.83 5.06 -14.30
N ASP A 21 1.10 4.79 -15.39
CA ASP A 21 -0.35 4.66 -15.35
C ASP A 21 -0.72 3.28 -14.76
N LEU A 22 -1.58 3.26 -13.74
CA LEU A 22 -1.93 2.03 -13.02
C LEU A 22 -3.29 1.49 -13.44
N ALA A 23 -4.30 2.36 -13.49
CA ALA A 23 -5.68 1.95 -13.76
C ALA A 23 -6.56 3.13 -14.16
N ASP A 24 -7.49 2.86 -15.08
CA ASP A 24 -8.63 3.72 -15.35
C ASP A 24 -9.74 3.45 -14.32
N LEU A 25 -10.23 4.52 -13.68
CA LEU A 25 -11.29 4.47 -12.68
C LEU A 25 -12.69 4.43 -13.28
N THR A 26 -12.83 4.50 -14.60
CA THR A 26 -14.12 4.33 -15.25
C THR A 26 -14.78 3.01 -14.79
N GLY A 27 -15.99 3.13 -14.25
CA GLY A 27 -16.76 1.98 -13.75
C GLY A 27 -16.33 1.45 -12.37
N ILE A 28 -15.42 2.12 -11.65
CA ILE A 28 -15.08 1.74 -10.27
C ILE A 28 -16.33 1.85 -9.37
N LYS A 29 -16.50 0.87 -8.49
CA LYS A 29 -17.49 0.83 -7.42
C LYS A 29 -16.77 0.78 -6.08
N TRP A 30 -17.42 1.31 -5.05
CA TRP A 30 -16.90 1.24 -3.70
C TRP A 30 -18.00 1.15 -2.65
N ARG A 31 -17.64 0.63 -1.48
CA ARG A 31 -18.54 0.55 -0.32
C ARG A 31 -17.76 0.71 0.97
N ARG A 32 -18.31 1.50 1.89
CA ARG A 32 -17.83 1.71 3.26
C ARG A 32 -18.67 0.89 4.23
N PHE A 33 -17.96 0.11 5.02
CA PHE A 33 -18.47 -0.60 6.17
C PHE A 33 -17.90 0.01 7.44
N VAL A 34 -18.72 0.13 8.47
CA VAL A 34 -18.32 0.71 9.75
C VAL A 34 -18.59 -0.24 10.90
N TRP A 35 -17.71 -0.16 11.89
CA TRP A 35 -17.85 -0.85 13.16
C TRP A 35 -17.68 0.14 14.29
N GLN A 36 -18.62 0.11 15.23
CA GLN A 36 -18.61 0.95 16.42
C GLN A 36 -18.23 0.12 17.63
N GLY A 37 -17.00 0.30 18.11
CA GLY A 37 -16.51 -0.33 19.31
C GLY A 37 -16.84 0.43 20.59
N PRO A 38 -16.46 -0.14 21.75
CA PRO A 38 -16.58 0.53 23.04
C PRO A 38 -15.80 1.85 23.05
N THR A 39 -16.42 2.94 23.48
CA THR A 39 -15.78 4.27 23.55
C THR A 39 -14.71 4.37 24.63
N SER A 40 -14.78 3.51 25.65
CA SER A 40 -13.82 3.38 26.77
C SER A 40 -12.64 2.45 26.46
N ALA A 41 -12.60 1.90 25.26
CA ALA A 41 -11.52 1.05 24.77
C ALA A 41 -10.17 1.76 24.85
N PRO A 42 -9.10 1.11 25.36
CA PRO A 42 -7.75 1.65 25.24
C PRO A 42 -7.42 1.88 23.75
N ILE A 43 -6.63 2.92 23.46
CA ILE A 43 -6.18 3.27 22.09
C ILE A 43 -5.51 2.05 21.42
N LEU A 44 -4.90 1.16 22.20
CA LEU A 44 -4.41 -0.14 21.76
C LEU A 44 -5.40 -1.23 22.18
N PHE A 45 -6.38 -1.51 21.32
CA PHE A 45 -7.06 -2.80 21.38
C PHE A 45 -6.05 -3.88 20.95
N PRO A 46 -5.90 -5.00 21.69
CA PRO A 46 -5.15 -6.13 21.20
C PRO A 46 -5.80 -6.58 19.89
N VAL A 47 -4.99 -6.64 18.83
CA VAL A 47 -5.38 -7.26 17.56
C VAL A 47 -5.66 -8.72 17.89
N THR A 48 -6.94 -9.07 18.00
CA THR A 48 -7.38 -10.45 18.20
C THR A 48 -8.06 -10.91 16.91
N ASP A 49 -8.04 -12.22 16.65
CA ASP A 49 -8.68 -12.81 15.47
C ASP A 49 -10.21 -12.59 15.44
N GLU A 50 -10.78 -12.17 16.56
CA GLU A 50 -12.19 -11.81 16.75
C GLU A 50 -12.52 -10.38 16.31
N ASP A 51 -11.55 -9.60 15.82
CA ASP A 51 -11.81 -8.23 15.39
C ASP A 51 -12.59 -8.19 14.06
N PRO A 52 -13.82 -7.64 14.04
CA PRO A 52 -14.66 -7.70 12.84
C PRO A 52 -14.04 -6.99 11.62
N ILE A 53 -13.32 -5.88 11.84
CA ILE A 53 -12.67 -5.11 10.77
C ILE A 53 -11.50 -5.91 10.21
N LEU A 54 -10.62 -6.43 11.07
CA LEU A 54 -9.42 -7.14 10.63
C LEU A 54 -9.75 -8.50 10.02
N CYS A 55 -10.75 -9.20 10.57
CA CYS A 55 -11.24 -10.45 10.00
C CYS A 55 -11.80 -10.21 8.59
N SER A 56 -12.66 -9.19 8.41
CA SER A 56 -13.21 -8.83 7.10
C SER A 56 -12.12 -8.40 6.12
N PHE A 57 -11.18 -7.55 6.58
CA PHE A 57 -10.04 -7.10 5.77
C PHE A 57 -9.17 -8.28 5.30
N SER A 58 -8.87 -9.23 6.19
CA SER A 58 -8.11 -10.45 5.86
C SER A 58 -8.82 -11.30 4.81
N ARG A 59 -10.15 -11.46 4.92
CA ARG A 59 -10.95 -12.16 3.90
C ARG A 59 -10.93 -11.43 2.56
N CYS A 60 -11.04 -10.11 2.56
CA CYS A 60 -10.93 -9.28 1.36
C CYS A 60 -9.57 -9.46 0.67
N LEU A 61 -8.48 -9.44 1.44
CA LEU A 61 -7.13 -9.66 0.90
C LEU A 61 -7.00 -11.06 0.28
N LYS A 62 -7.56 -12.10 0.90
CA LYS A 62 -7.53 -13.47 0.36
C LYS A 62 -8.34 -13.63 -0.92
N ALA A 63 -9.40 -12.84 -1.08
CA ALA A 63 -10.24 -12.82 -2.28
C ALA A 63 -9.79 -11.79 -3.33
N ASP A 64 -8.60 -11.20 -3.15
CA ASP A 64 -8.04 -10.16 -4.03
C ASP A 64 -8.97 -8.94 -4.23
N VAL A 65 -9.79 -8.62 -3.23
CA VAL A 65 -10.61 -7.41 -3.23
C VAL A 65 -9.80 -6.23 -2.69
N LEU A 66 -9.71 -5.18 -3.50
CA LEU A 66 -8.99 -3.96 -3.17
C LEU A 66 -9.62 -3.30 -1.94
N SER A 67 -8.88 -3.25 -0.84
CA SER A 67 -9.43 -2.87 0.46
C SER A 67 -8.46 -2.06 1.31
N VAL A 68 -9.03 -1.25 2.20
CA VAL A 68 -8.31 -0.49 3.22
C VAL A 68 -9.20 -0.28 4.42
N TRP A 69 -8.63 -0.30 5.62
CA TRP A 69 -9.33 0.10 6.82
C TRP A 69 -8.61 1.24 7.52
N ARG A 70 -9.35 2.02 8.31
CA ARG A 70 -8.77 3.03 9.20
C ARG A 70 -9.61 3.20 10.45
N ARG A 71 -9.04 3.89 11.43
CA ARG A 71 -9.76 4.41 12.58
C ARG A 71 -10.32 5.78 12.21
N HIS A 72 -11.60 6.01 12.50
CA HIS A 72 -12.23 7.31 12.30
C HIS A 72 -11.78 8.28 13.41
N GLN A 73 -12.01 9.58 13.21
CA GLN A 73 -11.73 10.58 14.26
C GLN A 73 -12.63 10.38 15.49
N THR A 74 -13.80 9.78 15.30
CA THR A 74 -14.72 9.42 16.38
C THR A 74 -14.15 8.24 17.18
N PRO A 75 -14.00 8.36 18.51
CA PRO A 75 -13.48 7.27 19.34
C PRO A 75 -14.29 5.98 19.19
N GLY A 76 -13.59 4.84 19.13
CA GLY A 76 -14.18 3.51 18.95
C GLY A 76 -14.71 3.23 17.54
N ARG A 77 -14.84 4.24 16.66
CA ARG A 77 -15.34 4.06 15.30
C ARG A 77 -14.21 3.67 14.36
N ARG A 78 -14.43 2.60 13.62
CA ARG A 78 -13.51 2.08 12.59
C ARG A 78 -14.28 1.81 11.32
N GLU A 79 -13.58 1.85 10.22
CA GLU A 79 -14.19 1.70 8.91
C GLU A 79 -13.29 0.91 7.98
N LEU A 80 -13.95 0.13 7.13
CA LEU A 80 -13.40 -0.71 6.08
C LEU A 80 -14.00 -0.24 4.75
N TRP A 81 -13.14 0.01 3.78
CA TRP A 81 -13.51 0.42 2.44
C TRP A 81 -13.10 -0.67 1.47
N LEU A 82 -14.00 -1.00 0.55
CA LEU A 82 -13.75 -1.91 -0.55
C LEU A 82 -13.93 -1.15 -1.88
N PHE A 83 -13.12 -1.52 -2.85
CA PHE A 83 -13.11 -0.98 -4.20
C PHE A 83 -13.09 -2.14 -5.20
N TRP A 84 -13.90 -2.09 -6.24
CA TRP A 84 -13.95 -3.13 -7.27
C TRP A 84 -14.46 -2.61 -8.60
N TRP A 85 -14.32 -3.43 -9.64
CA TRP A 85 -14.88 -3.21 -10.97
C TRP A 85 -15.72 -4.41 -11.37
N GLY A 86 -16.70 -4.21 -12.24
CA GLY A 86 -17.56 -5.28 -12.74
C GLY A 86 -18.58 -5.75 -11.71
N GLU A 87 -18.71 -7.07 -11.55
CA GLU A 87 -19.67 -7.70 -10.64
C GLU A 87 -19.34 -7.46 -9.18
N ASP A 88 -20.37 -7.48 -8.34
CA ASP A 88 -20.21 -7.22 -6.91
C ASP A 88 -19.53 -8.42 -6.21
N PRO A 89 -18.57 -8.17 -5.30
CA PRO A 89 -17.93 -9.23 -4.54
C PRO A 89 -18.92 -9.87 -3.57
N ASN A 90 -18.65 -11.12 -3.17
CA ASN A 90 -19.53 -11.85 -2.24
C ASN A 90 -19.43 -11.28 -0.81
N PHE A 91 -20.16 -10.20 -0.54
CA PHE A 91 -20.11 -9.51 0.74
C PHE A 91 -20.49 -10.40 1.93
N SER A 92 -21.36 -11.41 1.72
CA SER A 92 -21.79 -12.32 2.79
C SER A 92 -20.65 -13.18 3.32
N GLU A 93 -19.67 -13.52 2.50
CA GLU A 93 -18.47 -14.26 2.92
C GLU A 93 -17.39 -13.31 3.44
N LEU A 94 -17.24 -12.16 2.78
CA LEU A 94 -16.15 -11.23 3.03
C LEU A 94 -16.34 -10.37 4.29
N ILE A 95 -17.57 -9.97 4.58
CA ILE A 95 -17.87 -8.95 5.59
C ILE A 95 -18.44 -9.63 6.84
N HIS A 96 -17.83 -9.34 7.99
CA HIS A 96 -18.32 -9.81 9.27
C HIS A 96 -19.70 -9.20 9.58
N PRO A 97 -20.69 -9.97 10.08
CA PRO A 97 -22.07 -9.50 10.28
C PRO A 97 -22.24 -8.27 11.17
N GLU A 98 -21.27 -8.00 12.04
CA GLU A 98 -21.26 -6.81 12.91
C GLU A 98 -20.89 -5.50 12.20
N LEU A 99 -20.40 -5.56 10.96
CA LEU A 99 -20.12 -4.35 10.19
C LEU A 99 -21.40 -3.86 9.52
N ALA A 100 -21.72 -2.58 9.74
CA ALA A 100 -22.82 -1.92 9.06
C ALA A 100 -22.33 -1.29 7.75
N GLY A 101 -23.00 -1.59 6.64
CA GLY A 101 -22.81 -0.83 5.39
C GLY A 101 -23.46 0.54 5.54
N GLU A 102 -22.67 1.61 5.43
CA GLU A 102 -23.16 2.99 5.66
C GLU A 102 -23.16 3.83 4.39
N GLU A 103 -22.23 3.55 3.48
CA GLU A 103 -22.04 4.35 2.26
C GLU A 103 -21.62 3.44 1.12
N ASP A 104 -22.19 3.64 -0.06
CA ASP A 104 -21.75 3.03 -1.30
C ASP A 104 -21.83 4.05 -2.43
N GLY A 105 -21.04 3.80 -3.46
CA GLY A 105 -20.98 4.67 -4.62
C GLY A 105 -20.30 4.02 -5.80
N MET A 106 -20.37 4.71 -6.91
CA MET A 106 -19.78 4.30 -8.17
C MET A 106 -19.13 5.49 -8.86
N TRP A 107 -18.37 5.24 -9.91
CA TRP A 107 -17.69 6.26 -10.71
C TRP A 107 -18.59 7.47 -11.02
N GLU A 108 -19.81 7.22 -11.50
CA GLU A 108 -20.79 8.25 -11.89
C GLU A 108 -21.25 9.15 -10.73
N THR A 109 -21.16 8.67 -9.49
CA THR A 109 -21.50 9.48 -8.30
C THR A 109 -20.36 10.44 -7.90
N GLY A 110 -19.21 10.32 -8.56
CA GLY A 110 -18.00 11.08 -8.27
C GLY A 110 -17.22 10.51 -7.08
N LEU A 111 -15.89 10.51 -7.17
CA LEU A 111 -15.03 10.16 -6.04
C LEU A 111 -14.65 11.41 -5.24
N SER A 112 -15.14 11.48 -4.00
CA SER A 112 -14.71 12.50 -3.04
C SER A 112 -13.19 12.46 -2.82
N TYR A 113 -12.59 13.56 -2.36
CA TYR A 113 -11.15 13.59 -2.04
C TYR A 113 -10.76 12.51 -1.02
N GLU A 114 -11.63 12.27 -0.05
CA GLU A 114 -11.45 11.22 0.96
C GLU A 114 -11.49 9.82 0.34
N CYS A 115 -12.50 9.53 -0.48
CA CYS A 115 -12.62 8.27 -1.20
C CYS A 115 -11.38 8.01 -2.06
N ARG A 116 -10.90 9.02 -2.80
CA ARG A 116 -9.65 8.94 -3.59
C ARG A 116 -8.42 8.62 -2.74
N THR A 117 -8.29 9.27 -1.59
CA THR A 117 -7.15 9.04 -0.68
C THR A 117 -7.17 7.62 -0.12
N LEU A 118 -8.35 7.07 0.15
CA LEU A 118 -8.51 5.69 0.63
C LEU A 118 -8.27 4.67 -0.48
N LEU A 119 -8.72 4.95 -1.70
CA LEU A 119 -8.37 4.16 -2.87
C LEU A 119 -6.85 4.07 -3.06
N PHE A 120 -6.13 5.18 -2.98
CA PHE A 120 -4.67 5.18 -3.05
C PHE A 120 -4.01 4.34 -1.96
N LYS A 121 -4.56 4.38 -0.73
CA LYS A 121 -4.08 3.51 0.35
C LYS A 121 -4.36 2.04 0.07
N ALA A 122 -5.52 1.70 -0.49
CA ALA A 122 -5.85 0.33 -0.86
C ALA A 122 -4.90 -0.19 -1.95
N ILE A 123 -4.61 0.64 -2.97
CA ILE A 123 -3.62 0.33 -4.01
C ILE A 123 -2.23 0.15 -3.39
N HIS A 124 -1.85 1.02 -2.45
CA HIS A 124 -0.59 0.88 -1.73
C HIS A 124 -0.52 -0.42 -0.93
N ASN A 125 -1.60 -0.84 -0.26
CA ASN A 125 -1.67 -2.13 0.45
C ASN A 125 -1.48 -3.31 -0.51
N LEU A 126 -2.09 -3.24 -1.70
CA LEU A 126 -1.91 -4.26 -2.73
C LEU A 126 -0.45 -4.33 -3.20
N LEU A 127 0.15 -3.18 -3.49
CA LEU A 127 1.56 -3.09 -3.89
C LEU A 127 2.50 -3.59 -2.79
N GLU A 128 2.26 -3.20 -1.54
CA GLU A 128 2.99 -3.67 -0.37
C GLU A 128 2.95 -5.19 -0.26
N ARG A 129 1.77 -5.81 -0.39
CA ARG A 129 1.61 -7.28 -0.39
C ARG A 129 2.38 -7.92 -1.55
N CYS A 130 2.28 -7.37 -2.76
CA CYS A 130 3.00 -7.86 -3.92
C CYS A 130 4.53 -7.78 -3.76
N LEU A 131 5.03 -6.72 -3.14
CA LEU A 131 6.45 -6.49 -2.88
C LEU A 131 6.97 -7.40 -1.75
N MET A 132 6.20 -7.56 -0.67
CA MET A 132 6.54 -8.47 0.43
C MET A 132 6.61 -9.93 -0.05
N ASN A 133 5.71 -10.34 -0.96
CA ASN A 133 5.78 -11.66 -1.60
C ASN A 133 7.04 -11.85 -2.47
N ARG A 134 7.77 -10.77 -2.78
CA ARG A 134 9.05 -10.76 -3.51
C ARG A 134 10.23 -10.42 -2.59
N SER A 135 10.08 -10.61 -1.27
CA SER A 135 11.11 -10.39 -0.25
C SER A 135 11.53 -8.93 -0.05
N PHE A 136 10.70 -7.96 -0.43
CA PHE A 136 10.90 -6.57 -0.01
C PHE A 136 10.38 -6.36 1.41
N VAL A 137 11.04 -5.47 2.14
CA VAL A 137 10.61 -5.02 3.47
C VAL A 137 10.28 -3.53 3.43
N ARG A 138 9.27 -3.12 4.19
CA ARG A 138 8.88 -1.70 4.28
C ARG A 138 9.59 -1.00 5.44
N ILE A 139 10.30 0.08 5.13
CA ILE A 139 10.96 0.96 6.09
C ILE A 139 10.45 2.39 5.85
N GLY A 140 9.47 2.81 6.64
CA GLY A 140 8.78 4.09 6.45
C GLY A 140 8.02 4.13 5.11
N LYS A 141 8.42 5.04 4.21
CA LYS A 141 7.87 5.13 2.85
C LYS A 141 8.56 4.22 1.83
N TRP A 142 9.70 3.64 2.19
CA TRP A 142 10.56 2.89 1.26
C TRP A 142 10.29 1.40 1.34
N PHE A 143 10.26 0.74 0.19
CA PHE A 143 10.37 -0.70 0.05
C PHE A 143 11.80 -1.03 -0.34
N VAL A 144 12.48 -1.81 0.49
CA VAL A 144 13.89 -2.14 0.35
C VAL A 144 14.01 -3.65 0.19
N LYS A 145 14.86 -4.12 -0.73
CA LYS A 145 15.21 -5.54 -0.83
C LYS A 145 16.43 -5.82 0.06
N PRO A 146 16.29 -6.59 1.15
CA PRO A 146 17.42 -6.95 1.99
C PRO A 146 18.45 -7.80 1.23
N TYR A 147 19.69 -7.77 1.69
CA TYR A 147 20.80 -8.58 1.20
C TYR A 147 20.72 -9.99 1.79
N GLU A 148 21.11 -10.98 1.00
CA GLU A 148 21.29 -12.34 1.50
C GLU A 148 22.60 -12.46 2.31
N LYS A 149 22.65 -13.43 3.24
CA LYS A 149 23.71 -13.55 4.27
C LYS A 149 25.13 -13.63 3.70
N ASP A 150 25.29 -14.19 2.50
CA ASP A 150 26.58 -14.40 1.82
C ASP A 150 26.75 -13.52 0.57
N GLU A 151 25.82 -12.59 0.34
CA GLU A 151 25.84 -11.72 -0.82
C GLU A 151 26.87 -10.59 -0.62
N LYS A 152 27.98 -10.66 -1.35
CA LYS A 152 28.93 -9.54 -1.37
C LYS A 152 28.23 -8.34 -2.03
N PRO A 153 28.35 -7.12 -1.48
CA PRO A 153 27.72 -5.90 -2.01
C PRO A 153 28.42 -5.39 -3.28
N ILE A 154 28.61 -6.27 -4.26
CA ILE A 154 29.28 -6.00 -5.53
C ILE A 154 28.23 -5.58 -6.57
N ASN A 155 27.03 -6.18 -6.56
CA ASN A 155 25.92 -5.84 -7.45
C ASN A 155 25.01 -4.75 -6.88
N LYS A 156 25.48 -3.51 -6.94
CA LYS A 156 24.74 -2.31 -6.49
C LYS A 156 23.36 -2.13 -7.15
N SER A 157 23.13 -2.70 -8.34
CA SER A 157 21.89 -2.54 -9.12
C SER A 157 20.73 -3.40 -8.63
N GLU A 158 20.96 -4.44 -7.82
CA GLU A 158 19.92 -5.39 -7.41
C GLU A 158 19.22 -5.00 -6.08
N HIS A 159 19.80 -4.05 -5.33
CA HIS A 159 19.29 -3.58 -4.03
C HIS A 159 18.77 -2.15 -4.08
N LEU A 160 17.96 -1.86 -5.11
CA LEU A 160 17.27 -0.59 -5.22
C LEU A 160 16.11 -0.54 -4.23
N SER A 161 15.92 0.64 -3.64
CA SER A 161 14.76 0.97 -2.83
C SER A 161 13.76 1.75 -3.65
N CYS A 162 12.48 1.43 -3.54
CA CYS A 162 11.42 2.16 -4.22
C CYS A 162 10.42 2.79 -3.24
N ALA A 163 9.91 3.96 -3.57
CA ALA A 163 8.79 4.57 -2.88
C ALA A 163 7.73 5.00 -3.89
N PHE A 164 6.46 4.88 -3.52
CA PHE A 164 5.33 5.10 -4.42
C PHE A 164 4.50 6.29 -3.93
N THR A 165 4.26 7.24 -4.84
CA THR A 165 3.30 8.33 -4.64
C THR A 165 2.17 8.16 -5.65
N PHE A 166 0.92 8.35 -5.23
CA PHE A 166 -0.26 8.18 -6.09
C PHE A 166 -0.95 9.50 -6.33
N PHE A 167 -1.48 9.66 -7.54
CA PHE A 167 -2.29 10.81 -7.91
C PHE A 167 -3.23 10.46 -9.05
N LEU A 168 -4.22 11.33 -9.28
CA LEU A 168 -5.05 11.26 -10.48
C LEU A 168 -4.45 12.10 -11.59
N HIS A 169 -4.40 11.51 -12.78
CA HIS A 169 -4.07 12.19 -14.02
C HIS A 169 -5.31 12.27 -14.90
N GLY A 170 -5.53 13.43 -15.51
CA GLY A 170 -6.75 13.71 -16.26
C GLY A 170 -7.99 13.56 -15.39
N GLU A 171 -9.01 12.90 -15.91
CA GLU A 171 -10.29 12.73 -15.22
C GLU A 171 -10.37 11.42 -14.44
N SER A 172 -9.85 10.31 -15.00
CA SER A 172 -10.12 8.96 -14.49
C SER A 172 -8.89 8.09 -14.23
N HIS A 173 -7.67 8.51 -14.56
CA HIS A 173 -6.51 7.64 -14.45
C HIS A 173 -5.81 7.78 -13.09
N VAL A 174 -5.64 6.66 -12.38
CA VAL A 174 -4.72 6.60 -11.23
C VAL A 174 -3.33 6.31 -11.74
N CYS A 175 -2.41 7.21 -11.42
CA CYS A 175 -1.00 7.05 -11.75
C CYS A 175 -0.15 6.97 -10.47
N THR A 176 1.03 6.39 -10.60
CA THR A 176 2.04 6.39 -9.55
C THR A 176 3.38 6.94 -10.04
N CYS A 177 3.97 7.82 -9.25
CA CYS A 177 5.36 8.22 -9.38
C CYS A 177 6.22 7.30 -8.49
N VAL A 178 7.24 6.69 -9.07
CA VAL A 178 8.16 5.79 -8.37
C VAL A 178 9.49 6.52 -8.13
N GLU A 179 9.81 6.75 -6.87
CA GLU A 179 11.14 7.22 -6.46
C GLU A 179 12.05 6.01 -6.31
N ILE A 180 13.21 6.03 -6.97
CA ILE A 180 14.23 4.99 -6.85
C ILE A 180 15.45 5.57 -6.13
N ASN A 181 15.92 4.89 -5.09
CA ASN A 181 17.11 5.30 -4.36
C ASN A 181 17.94 4.08 -3.93
N GLN A 182 19.20 4.31 -3.57
CA GLN A 182 20.09 3.30 -3.04
C GLN A 182 20.42 3.61 -1.57
N HIS A 183 19.83 2.85 -0.65
CA HIS A 183 20.09 2.96 0.78
C HIS A 183 21.29 2.09 1.21
N GLN A 184 21.72 2.26 2.46
CA GLN A 184 22.70 1.36 3.07
C GLN A 184 22.18 -0.09 3.06
N PRO A 185 23.08 -1.09 2.98
CA PRO A 185 22.70 -2.50 3.00
C PRO A 185 21.84 -2.86 4.23
N VAL A 186 20.68 -3.47 3.97
CA VAL A 186 19.77 -3.98 5.00
C VAL A 186 19.85 -5.50 5.01
N TYR A 187 19.95 -6.10 6.20
CA TYR A 187 20.01 -7.55 6.37
C TYR A 187 18.90 -8.01 7.31
N HIS A 188 18.44 -9.24 7.13
CA HIS A 188 17.57 -9.88 8.12
C HIS A 188 18.37 -10.27 9.37
N VAL A 189 17.78 -10.02 10.54
CA VAL A 189 18.31 -10.53 11.80
C VAL A 189 18.01 -12.02 11.87
N THR A 190 19.04 -12.85 12.05
CA THR A 190 18.92 -14.31 12.19
C THR A 190 19.13 -14.71 13.65
N GLU A 191 18.74 -15.93 14.01
CA GLU A 191 19.00 -16.47 15.36
C GLU A 191 20.48 -16.49 15.71
N GLU A 192 21.37 -16.71 14.73
CA GLU A 192 22.82 -16.65 14.95
C GLU A 192 23.25 -15.27 15.47
N HIS A 193 22.72 -14.18 14.90
CA HIS A 193 22.99 -12.83 15.40
C HIS A 193 22.53 -12.64 16.85
N LEU A 194 21.39 -13.25 17.21
CA LEU A 194 20.88 -13.22 18.59
C LEU A 194 21.77 -14.02 19.54
N THR A 195 22.22 -15.22 19.14
CA THR A 195 23.12 -16.05 19.95
C THR A 195 24.48 -15.38 20.17
N LEU A 196 25.03 -14.73 19.14
CA LEU A 196 26.26 -13.95 19.23
C LEU A 196 26.11 -12.78 20.22
N ALA A 197 24.99 -12.05 20.15
CA ALA A 197 24.70 -10.95 21.08
C ALA A 197 24.49 -11.43 22.52
N GLN A 198 23.92 -12.63 22.72
CA GLN A 198 23.77 -13.22 24.05
C GLN A 198 25.10 -13.71 24.65
N GLN A 199 26.03 -14.14 23.80
CA GLN A 199 27.37 -14.58 24.21
C GLN A 199 28.33 -13.41 24.44
N SER A 200 28.03 -12.21 23.93
CA SER A 200 28.81 -11.01 24.22
C SER A 200 28.52 -10.49 25.63
N ASN A 201 29.39 -10.85 26.59
CA ASN A 201 29.34 -10.38 27.98
C ASN A 201 29.84 -8.93 28.20
N SER A 202 30.08 -8.17 27.14
CA SER A 202 30.56 -6.79 27.23
C SER A 202 29.38 -5.83 27.08
N PRO A 203 29.03 -5.01 28.10
CA PRO A 203 28.04 -3.97 27.93
C PRO A 203 28.53 -3.00 26.84
N PHE A 204 27.72 -2.79 25.81
CA PHE A 204 27.97 -1.81 24.75
C PHE A 204 27.98 -0.41 25.38
N GLN A 205 29.16 0.10 25.75
CA GLN A 205 29.34 1.53 26.01
C GLN A 205 29.46 2.20 24.64
N GLY A 206 28.39 2.87 24.21
CA GLY A 206 28.45 3.75 23.04
C GLY A 206 29.32 4.96 23.37
N GLU A 207 30.29 5.25 22.51
CA GLU A 207 30.91 6.58 22.40
C GLU A 207 30.00 7.54 21.61
#